data_AF-A0A165JL15-F1
#
_entry.id   AF-A0A165JL15-F1
#
_cell.length_a   1.000
_cell.length_b   1.000
_cell.length_c   1.000
_cell.angle_alpha   90.00
_cell.angle_beta   90.00
_cell.angle_gamma   90.00
#
_symmetry.space_group_name_H-M   'P 1'
#
loop_
_entity.id
_entity.type
_entity.pdbx_description
1 polymer ?
#
loop_
_entity_poly.entity_id
_entity_poly.type
_entity_poly.pdbx_seq_one_letter_code
_entity_poly.pdbx_strand_id
1 'polypeptide(L)'
;MAEAPNTTEHRQLAVTDDTIDKYETQPAPDSHHFESLAVPCVSNAQFQDVEVVGRGSHFVVSRATLRSQNNSTQPVAIKRVLSTATATNAVRAALREARAMDQCKHANVVQLVALAWEDEQQHKAPALVVELALGNLRQLLRGKVAWEGSEQVETWKLKTQFAADIAGGLLCLHNSGIVHGDVRAAKILVFRHTQRSSGLVAKVADCAFSVADPPELAICRAVGAREWKAPECLSGAPSNLACHASGTARDVYSFGVTLWEIANFGATPFDDVSEAELDNMKLDDAQTAFTTLIMSLPEDCPDCFSETLFATVQNKPDDRETFSLTQQRFLDPSDSHDTSLAPPSLSTAEVRHQSSEPEATQQVNHVLYTVHLAAALNNANGIRALVRAGESISARHGQTDETPLHTAARFLRLDSVKTLLELGADVNSTAKDGETPLHFA
;
A
#
# COMPACT_ATOMS: atom_id res chain seq x y z
N MET A 1 45.79 19.84 -33.09
CA MET A 1 45.86 19.24 -31.74
C MET A 1 45.33 20.26 -30.75
N ALA A 2 44.19 19.96 -30.14
CA ALA A 2 43.61 20.48 -28.90
C ALA A 2 42.08 20.51 -29.06
N GLU A 3 41.45 19.38 -28.75
CA GLU A 3 40.01 19.26 -28.50
C GLU A 3 39.67 20.03 -27.22
N ALA A 4 38.59 20.82 -27.26
CA ALA A 4 37.97 21.41 -26.09
C ALA A 4 36.88 20.46 -25.57
N PRO A 5 36.75 20.25 -24.24
CA PRO A 5 35.73 19.36 -23.71
C PRO A 5 34.35 20.04 -23.74
N ASN A 6 33.40 19.33 -24.33
CA ASN A 6 31.99 19.68 -24.38
C ASN A 6 31.34 19.22 -23.07
N THR A 7 31.24 20.11 -22.08
CA THR A 7 30.45 19.86 -20.86
C THR A 7 29.00 20.28 -21.10
N THR A 8 28.14 19.30 -21.29
CA THR A 8 26.69 19.47 -21.29
C THR A 8 26.23 19.77 -19.86
N GLU A 9 26.07 21.05 -19.53
CA GLU A 9 25.39 21.47 -18.31
C GLU A 9 23.93 21.03 -18.34
N HIS A 10 23.57 20.13 -17.41
CA HIS A 10 22.19 19.88 -17.04
C HIS A 10 21.60 21.18 -16.48
N ARG A 11 20.68 21.80 -17.22
CA ARG A 11 19.83 22.87 -16.70
C ARG A 11 18.97 22.32 -15.55
N GLN A 12 19.42 22.53 -14.32
CA GLN A 12 18.54 22.66 -13.17
C GLN A 12 17.66 23.89 -13.41
N LEU A 13 16.42 23.67 -13.82
CA LEU A 13 15.39 24.70 -13.76
C LEU A 13 14.98 24.82 -12.28
N ALA A 14 15.55 25.80 -11.59
CA ALA A 14 14.99 26.31 -10.34
C ALA A 14 13.60 26.89 -10.66
N VAL A 15 12.55 26.18 -10.25
CA VAL A 15 11.18 26.66 -10.33
C VAL A 15 10.93 27.55 -9.12
N THR A 16 10.78 28.84 -9.37
CA THR A 16 10.46 29.88 -8.39
C THR A 16 9.06 29.71 -7.80
N ASP A 17 8.93 30.01 -6.50
CA ASP A 17 7.80 29.90 -5.55
C ASP A 17 6.38 30.43 -5.95
N ASP A 18 6.08 30.69 -7.23
CA ASP A 18 4.86 31.40 -7.66
C ASP A 18 3.79 30.51 -8.36
N THR A 19 3.83 29.20 -8.16
CA THR A 19 2.92 28.24 -8.84
C THR A 19 1.86 27.61 -7.95
N ILE A 20 1.88 27.88 -6.64
CA ILE A 20 1.09 27.14 -5.63
C ILE A 20 -0.42 27.43 -5.75
N ASP A 21 -0.83 28.65 -6.10
CA ASP A 21 -2.25 28.97 -6.31
C ASP A 21 -2.85 28.38 -7.61
N LYS A 22 -2.04 27.94 -8.57
CA LYS A 22 -2.53 27.83 -9.96
C LYS A 22 -3.44 26.63 -10.21
N TYR A 23 -3.36 25.51 -9.49
CA TYR A 23 -4.21 24.35 -9.83
C TYR A 23 -5.59 24.36 -9.18
N GLU A 24 -5.80 25.10 -8.08
CA GLU A 24 -7.13 25.35 -7.52
C GLU A 24 -7.78 26.62 -8.09
N THR A 25 -6.98 27.59 -8.58
CA THR A 25 -7.47 28.84 -9.20
C THR A 25 -7.54 28.81 -10.75
N GLN A 26 -7.02 27.78 -11.42
CA GLN A 26 -7.18 27.60 -12.87
C GLN A 26 -8.59 27.14 -13.27
N PRO A 27 -9.04 27.44 -14.50
CA PRO A 27 -10.29 26.92 -15.01
C PRO A 27 -10.30 25.38 -14.96
N ALA A 28 -11.49 24.80 -14.75
CA ALA A 28 -11.65 23.35 -14.68
C ALA A 28 -11.02 22.67 -15.91
N PRO A 29 -10.32 21.52 -15.73
CA PRO A 29 -9.77 20.80 -16.87
C PRO A 29 -10.89 20.48 -17.86
N ASP A 30 -10.68 20.83 -19.13
CA ASP A 30 -11.63 20.64 -20.21
C ASP A 30 -11.28 19.42 -21.08
N SER A 31 -11.99 19.24 -22.20
CA SER A 31 -11.74 18.10 -23.08
C SER A 31 -10.32 18.03 -23.64
N HIS A 32 -9.65 19.17 -23.85
CA HIS A 32 -8.30 19.22 -24.42
C HIS A 32 -7.23 18.59 -23.52
N HIS A 33 -7.43 18.64 -22.21
CA HIS A 33 -6.51 18.00 -21.26
C HIS A 33 -6.51 16.47 -21.40
N PHE A 34 -7.64 15.89 -21.82
CA PHE A 34 -7.80 14.46 -22.05
C PHE A 34 -7.38 14.04 -23.47
N GLU A 35 -7.40 14.95 -24.45
CA GLU A 35 -6.96 14.68 -25.83
C GLU A 35 -5.46 14.33 -25.94
N SER A 36 -4.67 14.70 -24.93
CA SER A 36 -3.25 14.31 -24.83
C SER A 36 -3.02 12.83 -24.49
N LEU A 37 -4.05 12.12 -24.03
CA LEU A 37 -3.94 10.71 -23.66
C LEU A 37 -3.94 9.81 -24.89
N ALA A 38 -3.11 8.78 -24.90
CA ALA A 38 -3.00 7.84 -26.02
C ALA A 38 -4.11 6.77 -26.02
N VAL A 39 -5.36 7.19 -25.80
CA VAL A 39 -6.51 6.31 -25.55
C VAL A 39 -7.69 6.70 -26.44
N PRO A 40 -8.42 5.73 -27.05
CA PRO A 40 -9.50 6.05 -27.97
C PRO A 40 -10.69 6.70 -27.26
N CYS A 41 -11.41 7.57 -27.99
CA CYS A 41 -12.71 8.08 -27.57
C CYS A 41 -13.84 7.23 -28.18
N VAL A 42 -14.87 6.93 -27.39
CA VAL A 42 -16.06 6.16 -27.82
C VAL A 42 -17.34 6.95 -27.57
N SER A 43 -18.36 6.70 -28.40
CA SER A 43 -19.68 7.30 -28.25
C SER A 43 -20.53 6.52 -27.24
N ASN A 44 -21.38 7.22 -26.48
CA ASN A 44 -22.34 6.60 -25.58
C ASN A 44 -23.30 5.60 -26.27
N ALA A 45 -23.55 5.78 -27.57
CA ALA A 45 -24.35 4.85 -28.36
C ALA A 45 -23.71 3.46 -28.55
N GLN A 46 -22.42 3.31 -28.25
CA GLN A 46 -21.69 2.04 -28.32
C GLN A 46 -21.87 1.17 -27.08
N PHE A 47 -22.43 1.71 -26.00
CA PHE A 47 -22.68 0.95 -24.77
C PHE A 47 -24.04 0.24 -24.80
N GLN A 48 -24.04 -1.01 -24.35
CA GLN A 48 -25.22 -1.86 -24.21
C GLN A 48 -25.31 -2.40 -22.79
N ASP A 49 -26.50 -2.81 -22.35
CA ASP A 49 -26.74 -3.45 -21.05
C ASP A 49 -26.17 -2.66 -19.85
N VAL A 50 -26.33 -1.33 -19.89
CA VAL A 50 -25.75 -0.43 -18.88
C VAL A 50 -26.50 -0.59 -17.57
N GLU A 51 -25.79 -1.02 -16.53
CA GLU A 51 -26.34 -1.22 -15.20
C GLU A 51 -25.42 -0.60 -14.15
N VAL A 52 -25.99 0.19 -13.22
CA VAL A 52 -25.22 0.81 -12.14
C VAL A 52 -24.80 -0.26 -11.14
N VAL A 53 -23.49 -0.40 -10.92
CA VAL A 53 -22.89 -1.36 -9.97
C VAL A 53 -22.36 -0.70 -8.70
N GLY A 54 -22.17 0.63 -8.72
CA GLY A 54 -21.73 1.37 -7.54
C GLY A 54 -21.92 2.88 -7.67
N ARG A 55 -22.08 3.55 -6.53
CA ARG A 55 -22.10 5.01 -6.44
C ARG A 55 -21.15 5.45 -5.33
N GLY A 56 -20.19 6.31 -5.69
CA GLY A 56 -19.34 7.04 -4.76
C GLY A 56 -19.82 8.48 -4.57
N SER A 57 -19.02 9.27 -3.87
CA SER A 57 -19.29 10.70 -3.64
C SER A 57 -19.18 11.55 -4.91
N HIS A 58 -18.27 11.20 -5.81
CA HIS A 58 -17.98 11.96 -7.03
C HIS A 58 -18.28 11.20 -8.33
N PHE A 59 -18.51 9.89 -8.24
CA PHE A 59 -18.61 9.02 -9.41
C PHE A 59 -19.76 8.02 -9.30
N VAL A 60 -20.35 7.67 -10.44
CA VAL A 60 -21.19 6.48 -10.61
C VAL A 60 -20.43 5.49 -11.47
N VAL A 61 -20.36 4.24 -11.01
CA VAL A 61 -19.78 3.14 -11.78
C VAL A 61 -20.90 2.27 -12.31
N SER A 62 -20.90 2.04 -13.62
CA SER A 62 -21.82 1.12 -14.29
C SER A 62 -21.04 0.00 -14.96
N ARG A 63 -21.56 -1.23 -14.94
CA ARG A 63 -21.14 -2.24 -15.92
C ARG A 63 -21.85 -1.97 -17.25
N ALA A 64 -21.19 -2.31 -18.35
CA ALA A 64 -21.78 -2.23 -19.68
C ALA A 64 -21.06 -3.20 -20.63
N THR A 65 -21.66 -3.44 -21.79
CA THR A 65 -21.02 -4.08 -22.94
C THR A 65 -20.64 -3.00 -23.95
N LEU A 66 -19.35 -2.84 -24.26
CA LEU A 66 -18.87 -1.93 -25.30
C LEU A 66 -18.83 -2.64 -26.65
N ARG A 67 -19.51 -2.08 -27.65
CA ARG A 67 -19.45 -2.53 -29.05
C ARG A 67 -18.37 -1.77 -29.82
N SER A 68 -17.39 -2.50 -30.33
CA SER A 68 -16.35 -1.98 -31.22
C SER A 68 -16.89 -1.71 -32.63
N GLN A 69 -16.14 -0.94 -33.43
CA GLN A 69 -16.47 -0.62 -34.82
C GLN A 69 -16.61 -1.86 -35.71
N ASN A 70 -15.91 -2.96 -35.36
CA ASN A 70 -15.99 -4.24 -36.06
C ASN A 70 -17.12 -5.17 -35.53
N ASN A 71 -18.08 -4.65 -34.77
CA ASN A 71 -19.14 -5.40 -34.09
C ASN A 71 -18.70 -6.44 -33.05
N SER A 72 -17.41 -6.51 -32.69
CA SER A 72 -17.01 -7.25 -31.49
C SER A 72 -17.51 -6.54 -30.23
N THR A 73 -17.81 -7.33 -29.20
CA THR A 73 -18.28 -6.82 -27.91
C THR A 73 -17.30 -7.20 -26.81
N GLN A 74 -17.14 -6.30 -25.83
CA GLN A 74 -16.36 -6.58 -24.63
C GLN A 74 -17.01 -5.98 -23.39
N PRO A 75 -16.99 -6.68 -22.25
CA PRO A 75 -17.49 -6.13 -21.00
C PRO A 75 -16.56 -5.03 -20.46
N VAL A 76 -17.14 -3.92 -20.01
CA VAL A 76 -16.42 -2.75 -19.48
C VAL A 76 -17.10 -2.22 -18.23
N ALA A 77 -16.34 -1.50 -17.40
CA ALA A 77 -16.88 -0.62 -16.38
C ALA A 77 -16.76 0.84 -16.85
N ILE A 78 -17.82 1.62 -16.62
CA ILE A 78 -17.89 3.04 -16.96
C ILE A 78 -17.96 3.83 -15.66
N LYS A 79 -16.92 4.63 -15.37
CA LYS A 79 -16.86 5.54 -14.22
C LYS A 79 -17.22 6.95 -14.68
N ARG A 80 -18.45 7.38 -14.39
CA ARG A 80 -19.00 8.69 -14.75
C ARG A 80 -18.91 9.67 -13.60
N VAL A 81 -18.57 10.92 -13.89
CA VAL A 81 -18.63 12.03 -12.91
C VAL A 81 -20.09 12.32 -12.55
N LEU A 82 -20.39 12.53 -11.26
CA LEU A 82 -21.70 12.95 -10.78
C LEU A 82 -21.87 14.48 -10.90
N SER A 83 -22.96 14.90 -11.53
CA SER A 83 -23.32 16.30 -11.77
C SER A 83 -23.89 17.00 -10.53
N THR A 84 -23.02 17.44 -9.64
CA THR A 84 -23.34 18.50 -8.68
C THR A 84 -22.25 19.55 -8.70
N ALA A 85 -22.46 20.69 -8.04
CA ALA A 85 -21.63 21.92 -8.06
C ALA A 85 -20.13 21.77 -7.66
N THR A 86 -19.61 20.55 -7.62
CA THR A 86 -18.24 20.08 -7.40
C THR A 86 -17.57 19.50 -8.67
N ALA A 87 -18.16 19.71 -9.85
CA ALA A 87 -17.69 19.17 -11.14
C ALA A 87 -16.16 19.30 -11.36
N THR A 88 -15.55 20.43 -10.97
CA THR A 88 -14.11 20.66 -11.15
C THR A 88 -13.21 19.64 -10.46
N ASN A 89 -13.52 19.27 -9.21
CA ASN A 89 -12.69 18.33 -8.45
C ASN A 89 -12.85 16.90 -8.95
N ALA A 90 -14.08 16.52 -9.33
CA ALA A 90 -14.35 15.21 -9.90
C ALA A 90 -13.72 15.04 -11.29
N VAL A 91 -13.75 16.07 -12.14
CA VAL A 91 -13.07 16.07 -13.45
C VAL A 91 -11.55 16.03 -13.28
N ARG A 92 -10.98 16.77 -12.33
CA ARG A 92 -9.54 16.70 -12.02
C ARG A 92 -9.14 15.31 -11.52
N ALA A 93 -9.94 14.70 -10.65
CA ALA A 93 -9.74 13.33 -10.19
C ALA A 93 -9.79 12.33 -11.35
N ALA A 94 -10.76 12.46 -12.26
CA ALA A 94 -10.85 11.63 -13.46
C ALA A 94 -9.63 11.79 -14.37
N LEU A 95 -9.13 13.02 -14.55
CA LEU A 95 -7.94 13.29 -15.35
C LEU A 95 -6.68 12.66 -14.73
N ARG A 96 -6.49 12.77 -13.41
CA ARG A 96 -5.37 12.15 -12.69
C ARG A 96 -5.38 10.64 -12.84
N GLU A 97 -6.55 10.03 -12.64
CA GLU A 97 -6.73 8.59 -12.80
C GLU A 97 -6.47 8.12 -14.23
N ALA A 98 -6.98 8.86 -15.23
CA ALA A 98 -6.74 8.55 -16.64
C ALA A 98 -5.26 8.66 -17.02
N ARG A 99 -4.55 9.69 -16.55
CA ARG A 99 -3.11 9.87 -16.76
C ARG A 99 -2.31 8.74 -16.13
N ALA A 100 -2.66 8.34 -14.90
CA ALA A 100 -1.99 7.23 -14.24
C ALA A 100 -2.12 5.92 -15.02
N MET A 101 -3.31 5.62 -15.55
CA MET A 101 -3.52 4.43 -16.38
C MET A 101 -2.81 4.51 -17.74
N ASP A 102 -2.74 5.69 -18.36
CA ASP A 102 -2.05 5.87 -19.65
C ASP A 102 -0.52 5.72 -19.52
N GLN A 103 0.05 6.21 -18.41
CA GLN A 103 1.48 6.12 -18.11
C GLN A 103 1.91 4.73 -17.58
N CYS A 104 1.02 4.01 -16.89
CA CYS A 104 1.32 2.73 -16.25
C CYS A 104 0.61 1.55 -16.92
N LYS A 105 1.19 1.07 -18.02
CA LYS A 105 0.73 -0.14 -18.72
C LYS A 105 1.33 -1.38 -18.08
N HIS A 106 0.61 -1.95 -17.12
CA HIS A 106 1.08 -3.10 -16.34
C HIS A 106 -0.07 -4.08 -16.01
N ALA A 107 0.24 -5.37 -15.93
CA ALA A 107 -0.75 -6.43 -15.68
C ALA A 107 -1.51 -6.24 -14.35
N ASN A 108 -0.87 -5.59 -13.37
CA ASN A 108 -1.43 -5.30 -12.05
C ASN A 108 -1.89 -3.84 -11.86
N VAL A 109 -2.09 -3.08 -12.93
CA VAL A 109 -2.74 -1.76 -12.90
C VAL A 109 -3.96 -1.82 -13.81
N VAL A 110 -5.11 -1.32 -13.35
CA VAL A 110 -6.34 -1.31 -14.16
C VAL A 110 -6.09 -0.53 -15.45
N GLN A 111 -6.53 -1.09 -16.58
CA GLN A 111 -6.29 -0.46 -17.87
C GLN A 111 -7.49 0.40 -18.30
N LEU A 112 -7.17 1.61 -18.79
CA LEU A 112 -8.12 2.47 -19.46
C LEU A 112 -8.35 1.96 -20.88
N VAL A 113 -9.57 1.53 -21.16
CA VAL A 113 -9.99 1.00 -22.46
C VAL A 113 -10.32 2.14 -23.42
N ALA A 114 -11.07 3.13 -22.94
CA ALA A 114 -11.51 4.26 -23.73
C ALA A 114 -11.91 5.45 -22.85
N LEU A 115 -12.06 6.62 -23.48
CA LEU A 115 -12.75 7.77 -22.91
C LEU A 115 -14.13 7.92 -23.55
N ALA A 116 -15.12 8.30 -22.76
CA ALA A 116 -16.42 8.74 -23.24
C ALA A 116 -16.75 10.12 -22.68
N TRP A 117 -17.72 10.79 -23.28
CA TRP A 117 -18.13 12.15 -22.92
C TRP A 117 -19.63 12.18 -22.69
N GLU A 118 -20.05 12.77 -21.57
CA GLU A 118 -21.44 13.06 -21.27
C GLU A 118 -21.70 14.55 -21.52
N ASP A 119 -22.72 14.87 -22.31
CA ASP A 119 -23.13 16.24 -22.57
C ASP A 119 -24.12 16.69 -21.48
N GLU A 120 -23.67 17.55 -20.56
CA GLU A 120 -24.52 18.11 -19.51
C GLU A 120 -24.56 19.64 -19.57
N GLN A 121 -25.73 20.20 -19.86
CA GLN A 121 -26.06 21.62 -19.70
C GLN A 121 -24.90 22.59 -20.01
N GLN A 122 -24.29 22.45 -21.19
CA GLN A 122 -23.18 23.27 -21.73
C GLN A 122 -21.74 22.89 -21.30
N HIS A 123 -21.53 21.83 -20.52
CA HIS A 123 -20.22 21.27 -20.20
C HIS A 123 -20.13 19.77 -20.56
N LYS A 124 -18.98 19.35 -21.10
CA LYS A 124 -18.67 17.95 -21.35
C LYS A 124 -18.02 17.34 -20.11
N ALA A 125 -18.64 16.32 -19.53
CA ALA A 125 -18.05 15.56 -18.42
C ALA A 125 -17.38 14.29 -18.94
N PRO A 126 -16.15 13.96 -18.53
CA PRO A 126 -15.48 12.75 -18.94
C PRO A 126 -16.07 11.53 -18.21
N ALA A 127 -16.10 10.42 -18.91
CA ALA A 127 -16.37 9.09 -18.37
C ALA A 127 -15.19 8.18 -18.69
N LEU A 128 -14.60 7.55 -17.66
CA LEU A 128 -13.50 6.62 -17.82
C LEU A 128 -14.08 5.23 -18.11
N VAL A 129 -13.71 4.64 -19.26
CA VAL A 129 -14.11 3.28 -19.63
C VAL A 129 -12.93 2.36 -19.36
N VAL A 130 -13.06 1.46 -18.41
CA VAL A 130 -12.00 0.55 -17.96
C VAL A 130 -12.43 -0.91 -18.10
N GLU A 131 -11.47 -1.82 -17.97
CA GLU A 131 -11.74 -3.26 -17.90
C GLU A 131 -12.76 -3.59 -16.78
N LEU A 132 -13.70 -4.52 -17.03
CA LEU A 132 -14.68 -4.92 -16.02
C LEU A 132 -14.08 -5.90 -15.00
N ALA A 133 -14.01 -5.49 -13.74
CA ALA A 133 -13.61 -6.34 -12.62
C ALA A 133 -14.76 -7.22 -12.09
N LEU A 134 -14.42 -8.31 -11.39
CA LEU A 134 -15.38 -9.11 -10.62
C LEU A 134 -15.92 -8.36 -9.39
N GLY A 135 -15.07 -7.52 -8.80
CA GLY A 135 -15.33 -6.77 -7.57
C GLY A 135 -14.03 -6.22 -7.00
N ASN A 136 -14.10 -5.57 -5.84
CA ASN A 136 -12.88 -5.20 -5.11
C ASN A 136 -12.40 -6.32 -4.17
N LEU A 137 -11.13 -6.29 -3.83
CA LEU A 137 -10.47 -7.32 -3.03
C LEU A 137 -11.09 -7.43 -1.63
N ARG A 138 -11.48 -6.31 -0.99
CA ARG A 138 -12.17 -6.35 0.31
C ARG A 138 -13.48 -7.13 0.25
N GLN A 139 -14.29 -6.92 -0.78
CA GLN A 139 -15.55 -7.64 -0.97
C GLN A 139 -15.29 -9.13 -1.19
N LEU A 140 -14.26 -9.47 -1.97
CA LEU A 140 -13.88 -10.85 -2.22
C LEU A 140 -13.43 -11.55 -0.95
N LEU A 141 -12.54 -10.93 -0.16
CA LEU A 141 -12.05 -11.47 1.11
C LEU A 141 -13.18 -11.70 2.12
N ARG A 142 -14.22 -10.86 2.09
CA ARG A 142 -15.43 -10.99 2.93
C ARG A 142 -16.49 -11.95 2.35
N GLY A 143 -16.17 -12.70 1.30
CA GLY A 143 -17.09 -13.66 0.67
C GLY A 143 -18.27 -13.03 -0.08
N LYS A 144 -18.20 -11.74 -0.43
CA LYS A 144 -19.28 -11.00 -1.12
C LYS A 144 -19.17 -11.04 -2.65
N VAL A 145 -18.11 -11.64 -3.20
CA VAL A 145 -17.90 -11.80 -4.64
C VAL A 145 -17.94 -13.28 -4.98
N ALA A 146 -18.90 -13.68 -5.82
CA ALA A 146 -19.02 -15.06 -6.28
C ALA A 146 -18.09 -15.32 -7.47
N TRP A 147 -17.35 -16.44 -7.43
CA TRP A 147 -16.52 -16.91 -8.53
C TRP A 147 -16.32 -18.44 -8.44
N GLU A 148 -15.94 -19.07 -9.56
CA GLU A 148 -15.65 -20.50 -9.63
C GLU A 148 -14.37 -20.82 -8.86
N GLY A 149 -14.48 -21.44 -7.68
CA GLY A 149 -13.33 -21.71 -6.79
C GLY A 149 -13.32 -20.88 -5.50
N SER A 150 -14.48 -20.35 -5.07
CA SER A 150 -14.62 -19.55 -3.84
C SER A 150 -14.03 -20.17 -2.57
N GLU A 151 -13.90 -21.50 -2.51
CA GLU A 151 -13.22 -22.22 -1.42
C GLU A 151 -11.72 -21.87 -1.30
N GLN A 152 -11.09 -21.37 -2.37
CA GLN A 152 -9.66 -21.03 -2.38
C GLN A 152 -9.34 -19.65 -1.77
N VAL A 153 -10.35 -18.81 -1.48
CA VAL A 153 -10.14 -17.45 -0.93
C VAL A 153 -9.45 -17.48 0.44
N GLU A 154 -9.65 -18.56 1.20
CA GLU A 154 -9.02 -18.74 2.51
C GLU A 154 -7.57 -19.21 2.43
N THR A 155 -7.11 -19.62 1.25
CA THR A 155 -5.75 -20.16 1.09
C THR A 155 -4.70 -19.06 1.12
N TRP A 156 -3.62 -19.31 1.85
CA TRP A 156 -2.46 -18.43 1.85
C TRP A 156 -1.83 -18.28 0.46
N LYS A 157 -1.91 -19.30 -0.40
CA LYS A 157 -1.43 -19.22 -1.79
C LYS A 157 -2.10 -18.08 -2.57
N LEU A 158 -3.41 -17.91 -2.42
CA LEU A 158 -4.10 -16.83 -3.11
C LEU A 158 -3.82 -15.46 -2.47
N LYS A 159 -3.74 -15.40 -1.13
CA LYS A 159 -3.39 -14.18 -0.40
C LYS A 159 -1.99 -13.68 -0.75
N THR A 160 -0.98 -14.55 -0.82
CA THR A 160 0.38 -14.20 -1.24
C THR A 160 0.41 -13.71 -2.68
N GLN A 161 -0.35 -14.33 -3.58
CA GLN A 161 -0.47 -13.88 -4.96
C GLN A 161 -1.06 -12.46 -5.07
N PHE A 162 -2.11 -12.16 -4.31
CA PHE A 162 -2.64 -10.80 -4.25
C PHE A 162 -1.63 -9.80 -3.71
N ALA A 163 -0.85 -10.18 -2.69
CA ALA A 163 0.23 -9.33 -2.17
C ALA A 163 1.29 -9.04 -3.26
N ALA A 164 1.74 -10.05 -4.00
CA ALA A 164 2.68 -9.90 -5.10
C ALA A 164 2.15 -9.01 -6.23
N ASP A 165 0.88 -9.22 -6.61
CA ASP A 165 0.19 -8.43 -7.64
C ASP A 165 0.12 -6.95 -7.26
N ILE A 166 -0.31 -6.65 -6.02
CA ILE A 166 -0.44 -5.28 -5.53
C ILE A 166 0.93 -4.61 -5.48
N ALA A 167 1.95 -5.30 -4.95
CA ALA A 167 3.33 -4.79 -4.92
C ALA A 167 3.86 -4.48 -6.33
N GLY A 168 3.61 -5.36 -7.32
CA GLY A 168 3.99 -5.13 -8.72
C GLY A 168 3.27 -3.94 -9.35
N GLY A 169 1.98 -3.76 -9.07
CA GLY A 169 1.21 -2.61 -9.54
C GLY A 169 1.71 -1.29 -8.94
N LEU A 170 2.00 -1.26 -7.64
CA LEU A 170 2.53 -0.08 -6.95
C LEU A 170 3.96 0.24 -7.41
N LEU A 171 4.81 -0.77 -7.62
CA LEU A 171 6.14 -0.59 -8.20
C LEU A 171 6.07 0.07 -9.58
N CYS A 172 5.13 -0.36 -10.43
CA CYS A 172 4.93 0.26 -11.74
C CYS A 172 4.50 1.73 -11.63
N LEU A 173 3.58 2.07 -10.72
CA LEU A 173 3.17 3.45 -10.46
C LEU A 173 4.36 4.30 -9.98
N HIS A 174 5.15 3.78 -9.04
CA HIS A 174 6.31 4.49 -8.48
C HIS A 174 7.40 4.72 -9.53
N ASN A 175 7.67 3.75 -10.40
CA ASN A 175 8.62 3.91 -11.51
C ASN A 175 8.18 4.98 -12.53
N SER A 176 6.87 5.25 -12.61
CA SER A 176 6.31 6.34 -13.42
C SER A 176 6.19 7.67 -12.66
N GLY A 177 6.73 7.75 -11.43
CA GLY A 177 6.66 8.96 -10.60
C GLY A 177 5.29 9.23 -9.98
N ILE A 178 4.43 8.20 -9.89
CA ILE A 178 3.06 8.31 -9.39
C ILE A 178 2.97 7.71 -8.00
N VAL A 179 2.61 8.53 -7.01
CA VAL A 179 2.24 8.07 -5.66
C VAL A 179 0.73 7.83 -5.62
N HIS A 180 0.27 6.67 -5.19
CA HIS A 180 -1.14 6.27 -5.18
C HIS A 180 -1.96 7.02 -4.12
N GLY A 181 -1.49 7.08 -2.88
CA GLY A 181 -2.04 7.89 -1.80
C GLY A 181 -3.18 7.28 -0.96
N ASP A 182 -3.95 6.31 -1.50
CA ASP A 182 -5.04 5.59 -0.79
C ASP A 182 -4.98 4.06 -0.99
N VAL A 183 -3.83 3.42 -0.76
CA VAL A 183 -3.68 1.96 -0.95
C VAL A 183 -4.45 1.21 0.15
N ARG A 184 -5.42 0.38 -0.27
CA ARG A 184 -6.23 -0.51 0.59
C ARG A 184 -7.03 -1.50 -0.23
N ALA A 185 -7.47 -2.63 0.33
CA ALA A 185 -8.14 -3.68 -0.45
C ALA A 185 -9.47 -3.22 -1.10
N ALA A 186 -10.09 -2.15 -0.62
CA ALA A 186 -11.26 -1.53 -1.27
C ALA A 186 -10.92 -0.80 -2.59
N LYS A 187 -9.64 -0.49 -2.83
CA LYS A 187 -9.11 0.15 -4.05
C LYS A 187 -8.35 -0.82 -4.96
N ILE A 188 -8.27 -2.08 -4.56
CA ILE A 188 -7.72 -3.15 -5.38
C ILE A 188 -8.88 -3.88 -6.05
N LEU A 189 -8.86 -3.99 -7.38
CA LEU A 189 -9.86 -4.71 -8.16
C LEU A 189 -9.37 -6.10 -8.54
N VAL A 190 -10.28 -7.07 -8.57
CA VAL A 190 -9.95 -8.47 -8.88
C VAL A 190 -10.56 -8.88 -10.21
N PHE A 191 -9.77 -9.55 -11.05
CA PHE A 191 -10.14 -9.95 -12.41
C PHE A 191 -9.93 -11.46 -12.60
N ARG A 192 -10.66 -12.05 -13.54
CA ARG A 192 -10.40 -13.41 -14.01
C ARG A 192 -9.08 -13.44 -14.79
N HIS A 193 -8.28 -14.48 -14.58
CA HIS A 193 -7.02 -14.71 -15.26
C HIS A 193 -6.90 -16.17 -15.70
N THR A 194 -6.81 -16.42 -17.00
CA THR A 194 -6.93 -17.77 -17.56
C THR A 194 -5.68 -18.63 -17.37
N GLN A 195 -4.50 -18.02 -17.19
CA GLN A 195 -3.22 -18.77 -17.11
C GLN A 195 -2.74 -19.03 -15.69
N ARG A 196 -3.43 -18.49 -14.66
CA ARG A 196 -3.01 -18.65 -13.26
C ARG A 196 -3.74 -19.82 -12.63
N SER A 197 -3.06 -20.56 -11.75
CA SER A 197 -3.66 -21.69 -11.05
C SER A 197 -4.88 -21.29 -10.21
N SER A 198 -4.88 -20.06 -9.67
CA SER A 198 -5.99 -19.48 -8.91
C SER A 198 -7.12 -18.94 -9.79
N GLY A 199 -6.91 -18.78 -11.10
CA GLY A 199 -7.88 -18.12 -11.96
C GLY A 199 -8.07 -16.62 -11.73
N LEU A 200 -7.28 -15.97 -10.85
CA LEU A 200 -7.48 -14.57 -10.45
C LEU A 200 -6.19 -13.73 -10.52
N VAL A 201 -6.38 -12.42 -10.72
CA VAL A 201 -5.32 -11.40 -10.62
C VAL A 201 -5.86 -10.14 -9.93
N ALA A 202 -5.07 -9.57 -9.04
CA ALA A 202 -5.35 -8.27 -8.44
C ALA A 202 -4.72 -7.15 -9.27
N LYS A 203 -5.45 -6.04 -9.43
CA LYS A 203 -4.96 -4.83 -10.06
C LYS A 203 -5.23 -3.61 -9.19
N VAL A 204 -4.23 -2.75 -9.06
CA VAL A 204 -4.34 -1.45 -8.39
C VAL A 204 -5.25 -0.53 -9.23
N ALA A 205 -6.19 0.13 -8.58
CA ALA A 205 -7.18 0.99 -9.21
C ALA A 205 -7.38 2.30 -8.40
N ASP A 206 -8.10 3.26 -8.98
CA ASP A 206 -8.52 4.49 -8.28
C ASP A 206 -7.38 5.39 -7.81
N CYS A 207 -6.43 5.66 -8.71
CA CYS A 207 -5.35 6.64 -8.55
C CYS A 207 -5.84 8.10 -8.60
N ALA A 208 -7.11 8.36 -8.26
CA ALA A 208 -7.74 9.68 -8.28
C ALA A 208 -7.03 10.69 -7.36
N PHE A 209 -6.40 10.19 -6.30
CA PHE A 209 -5.61 10.99 -5.36
C PHE A 209 -4.13 11.00 -5.65
N SER A 210 -3.72 10.48 -6.81
CA SER A 210 -2.32 10.41 -7.15
C SER A 210 -1.70 11.78 -7.28
N VAL A 211 -0.42 11.84 -6.90
CA VAL A 211 0.34 13.06 -6.96
C VAL A 211 1.54 12.84 -7.89
N ALA A 212 1.54 13.52 -9.03
CA ALA A 212 2.62 13.51 -10.01
C ALA A 212 3.44 14.83 -10.03
N ASP A 213 2.90 15.90 -9.41
CA ASP A 213 3.51 17.24 -9.30
C ASP A 213 3.75 17.57 -7.83
N PRO A 214 4.70 18.44 -7.43
CA PRO A 214 4.92 18.80 -6.03
C PRO A 214 3.61 19.34 -5.43
N PRO A 215 2.94 18.55 -4.56
CA PRO A 215 1.67 18.94 -3.98
C PRO A 215 1.94 19.85 -2.79
N GLU A 216 0.97 20.71 -2.48
CA GLU A 216 0.94 21.27 -1.14
C GLU A 216 0.87 20.14 -0.11
N LEU A 217 1.70 20.27 0.92
CA LEU A 217 1.80 19.29 1.99
C LEU A 217 0.43 19.00 2.65
N ALA A 218 -0.46 20.00 2.70
CA ALA A 218 -1.81 19.86 3.25
C ALA A 218 -2.67 18.87 2.46
N ILE A 219 -2.60 18.89 1.12
CA ILE A 219 -3.37 17.98 0.25
C ILE A 219 -2.88 16.54 0.47
N CYS A 220 -1.57 16.33 0.51
CA CYS A 220 -0.98 15.02 0.81
C CYS A 220 -1.50 14.43 2.11
N ARG A 221 -1.54 15.24 3.18
CA ARG A 221 -2.02 14.79 4.49
C ARG A 221 -3.52 14.44 4.47
N ALA A 222 -4.32 15.15 3.69
CA ALA A 222 -5.77 14.92 3.61
C ALA A 222 -6.14 13.62 2.88
N VAL A 223 -5.36 13.23 1.86
CA VAL A 223 -5.63 12.06 1.00
C VAL A 223 -5.56 10.73 1.75
N GLY A 224 -6.53 9.84 1.46
CA GLY A 224 -6.54 8.43 1.89
C GLY A 224 -7.38 8.15 3.15
N ALA A 225 -7.74 6.89 3.36
CA ALA A 225 -8.42 6.43 4.56
C ALA A 225 -7.46 6.43 5.77
N ARG A 226 -7.88 7.03 6.90
CA ARG A 226 -7.03 7.33 8.06
C ARG A 226 -6.32 6.09 8.62
N GLU A 227 -6.97 4.94 8.61
CA GLU A 227 -6.44 3.69 9.14
C GLU A 227 -5.24 3.17 8.34
N TRP A 228 -5.19 3.46 7.03
CA TRP A 228 -4.08 3.11 6.13
C TRP A 228 -3.06 4.24 5.97
N LYS A 229 -3.35 5.47 6.43
CA LYS A 229 -2.40 6.60 6.31
C LYS A 229 -1.11 6.33 7.09
N ALA A 230 0.00 6.67 6.45
CA ALA A 230 1.30 6.71 7.09
C ALA A 230 1.40 7.85 8.12
N PRO A 231 2.26 7.73 9.15
CA PRO A 231 2.45 8.74 10.19
C PRO A 231 2.73 10.15 9.66
N GLU A 232 3.55 10.29 8.61
CA GLU A 232 3.87 11.57 7.98
C GLU A 232 2.67 12.27 7.31
N CYS A 233 1.63 11.51 6.99
CA CYS A 233 0.41 12.02 6.38
C CYS A 233 -0.61 12.51 7.43
N LEU A 234 -0.33 12.39 8.72
CA LEU A 234 -1.24 12.82 9.78
C LEU A 234 -1.13 14.34 10.02
N SER A 235 -2.22 14.94 10.49
CA SER A 235 -2.26 16.39 10.76
C SER A 235 -1.26 16.79 11.85
N GLY A 236 -1.12 15.96 12.88
CA GLY A 236 -0.20 16.16 14.01
C GLY A 236 1.26 15.76 13.73
N ALA A 237 1.60 15.34 12.51
CA ALA A 237 2.97 14.92 12.20
C ALA A 237 3.98 16.06 12.36
N PRO A 238 5.13 15.83 13.04
CA PRO A 238 6.16 16.85 13.20
C PRO A 238 6.80 17.16 11.85
N SER A 239 7.37 18.37 11.70
CA SER A 239 7.83 18.89 10.40
C SER A 239 8.86 18.01 9.70
N ASN A 240 9.75 17.36 10.47
CA ASN A 240 10.77 16.45 9.97
C ASN A 240 10.20 15.13 9.43
N LEU A 241 9.03 14.71 9.90
CA LEU A 241 8.34 13.53 9.40
C LEU A 241 7.43 13.93 8.25
N ALA A 242 6.67 15.01 8.43
CA ALA A 242 5.67 15.44 7.47
C ALA A 242 6.25 15.89 6.13
N CYS A 243 7.50 16.34 6.06
CA CYS A 243 8.13 16.67 4.77
C CYS A 243 8.17 15.48 3.79
N HIS A 244 8.00 14.24 4.27
CA HIS A 244 7.92 13.04 3.45
C HIS A 244 6.50 12.69 2.96
N ALA A 245 5.45 13.44 3.33
CA ALA A 245 4.05 13.05 3.07
C ALA A 245 3.65 12.98 1.59
N SER A 246 4.46 13.56 0.69
CA SER A 246 4.29 13.45 -0.77
C SER A 246 5.14 12.34 -1.40
N GLY A 247 5.96 11.64 -0.63
CA GLY A 247 6.86 10.59 -1.13
C GLY A 247 6.18 9.25 -1.31
N THR A 248 6.84 8.36 -2.05
CA THR A 248 6.39 6.97 -2.31
C THR A 248 6.29 6.11 -1.05
N ALA A 249 7.07 6.43 0.00
CA ALA A 249 7.10 5.70 1.26
C ALA A 249 5.74 5.60 1.96
N ARG A 250 4.82 6.55 1.72
CA ARG A 250 3.46 6.47 2.28
C ARG A 250 2.67 5.29 1.73
N ASP A 251 2.86 4.96 0.44
CA ASP A 251 2.17 3.83 -0.20
C ASP A 251 2.73 2.52 0.32
N VAL A 252 4.03 2.49 0.64
CA VAL A 252 4.68 1.35 1.28
C VAL A 252 4.03 1.06 2.64
N TYR A 253 3.86 2.08 3.47
CA TYR A 253 3.15 1.94 4.75
C TYR A 253 1.70 1.47 4.55
N SER A 254 0.95 2.12 3.66
CA SER A 254 -0.44 1.74 3.36
C SER A 254 -0.54 0.32 2.80
N PHE A 255 0.44 -0.14 2.03
CA PHE A 255 0.54 -1.52 1.57
C PHE A 255 0.74 -2.49 2.73
N GLY A 256 1.60 -2.20 3.70
CA GLY A 256 1.74 -2.99 4.92
C GLY A 256 0.41 -3.18 5.66
N VAL A 257 -0.31 -2.08 5.90
CA VAL A 257 -1.65 -2.13 6.51
C VAL A 257 -2.65 -2.90 5.63
N THR A 258 -2.51 -2.84 4.31
CA THR A 258 -3.31 -3.63 3.37
C THR A 258 -2.99 -5.12 3.44
N LEU A 259 -1.74 -5.52 3.70
CA LEU A 259 -1.37 -6.92 3.93
C LEU A 259 -2.04 -7.46 5.19
N TRP A 260 -2.08 -6.66 6.26
CA TRP A 260 -2.85 -7.01 7.45
C TRP A 260 -4.34 -7.20 7.14
N GLU A 261 -4.93 -6.31 6.33
CA GLU A 261 -6.31 -6.42 5.87
C GLU A 261 -6.55 -7.72 5.06
N ILE A 262 -5.60 -8.11 4.20
CA ILE A 262 -5.66 -9.36 3.42
C ILE A 262 -5.57 -10.58 4.34
N ALA A 263 -4.64 -10.56 5.31
CA ALA A 263 -4.48 -11.63 6.29
C ALA A 263 -5.78 -11.84 7.10
N ASN A 264 -6.41 -10.73 7.52
CA ASN A 264 -7.62 -10.69 8.34
C ASN A 264 -8.93 -10.62 7.52
N PHE A 265 -8.98 -11.26 6.36
CA PHE A 265 -10.22 -11.47 5.59
C PHE A 265 -11.00 -10.17 5.28
N GLY A 266 -10.26 -9.09 5.03
CA GLY A 266 -10.81 -7.78 4.71
C GLY A 266 -11.34 -7.02 5.93
N ALA A 267 -10.93 -7.37 7.15
CA ALA A 267 -11.24 -6.59 8.36
C ALA A 267 -10.76 -5.15 8.25
N THR A 268 -11.37 -4.25 9.04
CA THR A 268 -10.89 -2.87 9.17
C THR A 268 -9.82 -2.84 10.26
N PRO A 269 -8.60 -2.35 10.00
CA PRO A 269 -7.58 -2.22 11.03
C PRO A 269 -7.96 -1.13 12.04
N PHE A 270 -7.65 -1.36 13.32
CA PHE A 270 -7.91 -0.41 14.42
C PHE A 270 -9.39 -0.02 14.59
N ASP A 271 -10.32 -0.94 14.33
CA ASP A 271 -11.76 -0.64 14.33
C ASP A 271 -12.35 -0.34 15.72
N ASP A 272 -11.62 -0.67 16.79
CA ASP A 272 -11.94 -0.43 18.19
C ASP A 272 -11.23 0.81 18.79
N VAL A 273 -10.43 1.52 17.99
CA VAL A 273 -9.61 2.67 18.43
C VAL A 273 -10.21 3.98 17.95
N SER A 274 -10.25 5.00 18.81
CA SER A 274 -10.71 6.33 18.38
C SER A 274 -9.71 7.01 17.44
N GLU A 275 -10.18 7.95 16.60
CA GLU A 275 -9.29 8.61 15.63
C GLU A 275 -8.10 9.32 16.28
N ALA A 276 -8.31 9.96 17.44
CA ALA A 276 -7.25 10.68 18.16
C ALA A 276 -6.23 9.72 18.77
N GLU A 277 -6.69 8.58 19.31
CA GLU A 277 -5.82 7.53 19.83
C GLU A 277 -5.01 6.89 18.70
N LEU A 278 -5.63 6.64 17.55
CA LEU A 278 -4.94 6.08 16.39
C LEU A 278 -3.85 7.03 15.86
N ASP A 279 -4.16 8.32 15.74
CA ASP A 279 -3.18 9.31 15.31
C ASP A 279 -1.99 9.35 16.30
N ASN A 280 -2.25 9.26 17.62
CA ASN A 280 -1.19 9.15 18.64
C ASN A 280 -0.38 7.85 18.51
N MET A 281 -1.04 6.71 18.34
CA MET A 281 -0.39 5.39 18.18
C MET A 281 0.54 5.32 16.97
N LYS A 282 0.21 6.05 15.90
CA LYS A 282 1.00 6.13 14.67
C LYS A 282 2.15 7.13 14.76
N LEU A 283 1.99 8.20 15.54
CA LEU A 283 3.02 9.22 15.75
C LEU A 283 3.97 8.90 16.90
N ASP A 284 3.61 7.92 17.73
CA ASP A 284 4.40 7.47 18.86
C ASP A 284 5.62 6.65 18.42
N ASP A 285 6.79 7.02 18.94
CA ASP A 285 8.07 6.37 18.68
C ASP A 285 8.13 4.91 19.17
N ALA A 286 7.19 4.47 20.01
CA ALA A 286 7.10 3.08 20.48
C ALA A 286 6.49 2.09 19.46
N GLN A 287 6.19 2.52 18.22
CA GLN A 287 5.65 1.65 17.16
C GLN A 287 4.35 0.94 17.59
N THR A 288 3.51 1.64 18.37
CA THR A 288 2.29 1.10 18.95
C THR A 288 1.30 0.65 17.85
N ALA A 289 1.19 1.41 16.76
CA ALA A 289 0.37 1.00 15.61
C ALA A 289 0.85 -0.32 14.97
N PHE A 290 2.15 -0.48 14.73
CA PHE A 290 2.73 -1.73 14.22
C PHE A 290 2.46 -2.90 15.18
N THR A 291 2.69 -2.68 16.47
CA THR A 291 2.45 -3.65 17.54
C THR A 291 1.02 -4.17 17.54
N THR A 292 0.03 -3.28 17.43
CA THR A 292 -1.37 -3.66 17.38
C THR A 292 -1.69 -4.52 16.15
N LEU A 293 -1.13 -4.19 14.99
CA LEU A 293 -1.35 -4.96 13.76
C LEU A 293 -0.71 -6.35 13.85
N ILE A 294 0.55 -6.46 14.27
CA ILE A 294 1.26 -7.74 14.33
C ILE A 294 0.64 -8.68 15.38
N MET A 295 0.16 -8.15 16.51
CA MET A 295 -0.53 -8.94 17.54
C MET A 295 -1.88 -9.52 17.10
N SER A 296 -2.48 -8.94 16.06
CA SER A 296 -3.80 -9.33 15.54
C SER A 296 -3.72 -10.11 14.22
N LEU A 297 -2.54 -10.59 13.82
CA LEU A 297 -2.42 -11.51 12.70
C LEU A 297 -2.94 -12.92 13.08
N PRO A 298 -3.53 -13.67 12.12
CA PRO A 298 -3.91 -15.06 12.32
C PRO A 298 -2.74 -15.96 12.74
N GLU A 299 -3.01 -17.02 13.51
CA GLU A 299 -1.97 -17.92 14.02
C GLU A 299 -1.19 -18.64 12.90
N ASP A 300 -1.89 -18.97 11.81
CA ASP A 300 -1.37 -19.65 10.64
C ASP A 300 -0.76 -18.69 9.60
N CYS A 301 -0.60 -17.40 9.95
CA CYS A 301 -0.04 -16.40 9.05
C CYS A 301 1.41 -16.73 8.64
N PRO A 302 1.71 -16.84 7.33
CA PRO A 302 3.05 -17.11 6.83
C PRO A 302 4.03 -15.99 7.15
N ASP A 303 5.30 -16.36 7.29
CA ASP A 303 6.39 -15.45 7.66
C ASP A 303 6.54 -14.30 6.66
N CYS A 304 6.29 -14.54 5.36
CA CYS A 304 6.36 -13.49 4.36
C CYS A 304 5.38 -12.32 4.61
N PHE A 305 4.25 -12.56 5.27
CA PHE A 305 3.31 -11.51 5.66
C PHE A 305 3.80 -10.71 6.87
N SER A 306 4.24 -11.38 7.94
CA SER A 306 4.70 -10.71 9.15
C SER A 306 6.01 -9.95 8.92
N GLU A 307 6.96 -10.52 8.18
CA GLU A 307 8.21 -9.87 7.78
C GLU A 307 7.94 -8.64 6.91
N THR A 308 7.04 -8.75 5.92
CA THR A 308 6.71 -7.58 5.09
C THR A 308 5.96 -6.52 5.88
N LEU A 309 5.05 -6.91 6.78
CA LEU A 309 4.35 -5.95 7.64
C LEU A 309 5.36 -5.16 8.48
N PHE A 310 6.34 -5.81 9.07
CA PHE A 310 7.43 -5.14 9.76
C PHE A 310 8.22 -4.23 8.83
N ALA A 311 8.68 -4.73 7.69
CA ALA A 311 9.50 -3.96 6.76
C ALA A 311 8.78 -2.73 6.16
N THR A 312 7.45 -2.65 6.23
CA THR A 312 6.66 -1.60 5.57
C THR A 312 5.97 -0.65 6.53
N VAL A 313 5.55 -1.12 7.72
CA VAL A 313 4.84 -0.31 8.73
C VAL A 313 5.85 0.25 9.74
N GLN A 314 6.82 1.01 9.23
CA GLN A 314 7.80 1.72 10.06
C GLN A 314 7.42 3.19 10.21
N ASN A 315 7.62 3.76 11.40
CA ASN A 315 7.34 5.17 11.65
C ASN A 315 8.15 6.10 10.75
N LYS A 316 9.46 5.81 10.60
CA LYS A 316 10.34 6.58 9.72
C LYS A 316 10.19 6.09 8.27
N PRO A 317 9.94 7.00 7.32
CA PRO A 317 9.81 6.66 5.90
C PRO A 317 11.05 5.96 5.31
N ASP A 318 12.24 6.39 5.71
CA ASP A 318 13.51 5.87 5.16
C ASP A 318 13.85 4.45 5.65
N ASP A 319 13.23 4.02 6.76
CA ASP A 319 13.40 2.66 7.30
C ASP A 319 12.48 1.65 6.59
N ARG A 320 11.59 2.11 5.69
CA ARG A 320 10.64 1.25 4.97
C ARG A 320 11.29 0.62 3.73
N GLU A 321 11.01 -0.66 3.52
CA GLU A 321 11.50 -1.43 2.39
C GLU A 321 10.87 -1.01 1.06
N THR A 322 11.59 -1.20 -0.06
CA THR A 322 11.07 -0.88 -1.39
C THR A 322 10.14 -1.97 -1.95
N PHE A 323 9.25 -1.61 -2.88
CA PHE A 323 8.36 -2.58 -3.53
C PHE A 323 9.10 -3.67 -4.32
N SER A 324 10.34 -3.43 -4.75
CA SER A 324 11.13 -4.45 -5.46
C SER A 324 11.44 -5.65 -4.56
N LEU A 325 11.76 -5.40 -3.29
CA LEU A 325 12.07 -6.46 -2.32
C LEU A 325 10.79 -7.11 -1.77
N THR A 326 9.77 -6.31 -1.45
CA THR A 326 8.51 -6.84 -0.93
C THR A 326 7.80 -7.73 -1.96
N GLN A 327 7.82 -7.37 -3.24
CA GLN A 327 7.26 -8.20 -4.31
C GLN A 327 7.97 -9.55 -4.39
N GLN A 328 9.31 -9.56 -4.38
CA GLN A 328 10.10 -10.80 -4.45
C GLN A 328 9.78 -11.77 -3.31
N ARG A 329 9.46 -11.27 -2.10
CA ARG A 329 9.10 -12.11 -0.95
C ARG A 329 7.81 -12.92 -1.17
N PHE A 330 6.91 -12.47 -2.05
CA PHE A 330 5.63 -13.14 -2.31
C PHE A 330 5.60 -13.94 -3.62
N LEU A 331 6.61 -13.82 -4.48
CA LEU A 331 6.69 -14.60 -5.72
C LEU A 331 7.10 -16.03 -5.41
N ASP A 332 6.32 -17.00 -5.92
CA ASP A 332 6.66 -18.41 -5.86
C ASP A 332 7.62 -18.75 -7.02
N PRO A 333 8.85 -19.24 -6.77
CA PRO A 333 9.78 -19.61 -7.84
C PRO A 333 9.26 -20.71 -8.77
N SER A 334 8.23 -21.46 -8.35
CA SER A 334 7.66 -22.59 -9.08
C SER A 334 6.43 -22.23 -9.92
N ASP A 335 5.81 -21.08 -9.70
CA ASP A 335 4.79 -20.57 -10.63
C ASP A 335 5.53 -20.08 -11.88
N SER A 336 5.22 -20.69 -13.04
CA SER A 336 5.72 -20.25 -14.33
C SER A 336 5.15 -18.87 -14.64
N HIS A 337 5.78 -17.83 -14.10
CA HIS A 337 5.47 -16.47 -14.47
C HIS A 337 5.78 -16.28 -15.94
N ASP A 338 4.82 -15.72 -16.68
CA ASP A 338 5.06 -15.21 -18.00
C ASP A 338 6.28 -14.28 -17.90
N THR A 339 7.36 -14.61 -18.60
CA THR A 339 8.68 -13.94 -18.48
C THR A 339 8.66 -12.48 -18.97
N SER A 340 7.49 -11.99 -19.38
CA SER A 340 7.13 -10.58 -19.54
C SER A 340 6.97 -9.81 -18.21
N LEU A 341 6.88 -10.52 -17.07
CA LEU A 341 6.72 -9.98 -15.70
C LEU A 341 8.03 -9.75 -14.95
N ALA A 342 9.19 -10.04 -15.56
CA ALA A 342 10.47 -9.64 -15.00
C ALA A 342 10.70 -8.14 -15.26
N PRO A 343 11.16 -7.35 -14.27
CA PRO A 343 11.63 -6.00 -14.57
C PRO A 343 12.69 -6.07 -15.67
N PRO A 344 12.83 -5.03 -16.53
CA PRO A 344 13.92 -4.98 -17.49
C PRO A 344 15.22 -5.24 -16.74
N SER A 345 15.97 -6.23 -17.22
CA SER A 345 17.20 -6.68 -16.58
C SER A 345 18.10 -5.47 -16.31
N LEU A 346 18.22 -5.11 -15.03
CA LEU A 346 19.27 -4.22 -14.57
C LEU A 346 20.57 -4.95 -14.90
N SER A 347 21.29 -4.45 -15.91
CA SER A 347 22.64 -4.90 -16.19
C SER A 347 23.43 -4.80 -14.91
N THR A 348 24.07 -5.90 -14.51
CA THR A 348 24.87 -6.09 -13.30
C THR A 348 26.16 -5.25 -13.25
N ALA A 349 26.15 -4.06 -13.84
CA ALA A 349 27.23 -3.09 -13.77
C ALA A 349 26.70 -1.82 -13.12
N GLU A 350 27.36 -1.41 -12.04
CA GLU A 350 27.21 -0.12 -11.32
C GLU A 350 26.32 -0.12 -10.07
N VAL A 351 26.60 -1.03 -9.13
CA VAL A 351 26.57 -0.68 -7.70
C VAL A 351 27.97 -0.96 -7.14
N ARG A 352 28.88 0.00 -7.31
CA ARG A 352 30.11 0.05 -6.50
C ARG A 352 29.74 0.66 -5.16
N HIS A 353 29.43 -0.19 -4.19
CA HIS A 353 29.56 0.17 -2.79
C HIS A 353 31.03 0.55 -2.55
N GLN A 354 31.30 1.83 -2.31
CA GLN A 354 32.49 2.21 -1.57
C GLN A 354 32.22 1.81 -0.12
N SER A 355 32.77 0.66 0.25
CA SER A 355 32.85 0.18 1.62
C SER A 355 33.80 1.10 2.40
N SER A 356 33.23 2.01 3.19
CA SER A 356 33.91 2.55 4.36
C SER A 356 33.18 2.01 5.59
N GLU A 357 33.89 1.25 6.42
CA GLU A 357 33.39 0.71 7.69
C GLU A 357 32.71 1.81 8.53
N PRO A 358 31.54 1.56 9.14
CA PRO A 358 31.01 2.50 10.11
C PRO A 358 31.66 2.24 11.47
N GLU A 359 32.39 3.23 11.95
CA GLU A 359 32.73 3.38 13.37
C GLU A 359 31.45 3.34 14.22
N ALA A 360 31.51 2.58 15.30
CA ALA A 360 30.42 2.41 16.24
C ALA A 360 30.11 3.74 16.96
N THR A 361 28.97 4.35 16.63
CA THR A 361 28.35 5.38 17.47
C THR A 361 26.83 5.21 17.55
N GLN A 362 26.41 4.68 18.69
CA GLN A 362 25.16 5.00 19.41
C GLN A 362 23.84 4.88 18.65
N GLN A 363 23.39 3.64 18.55
CA GLN A 363 21.98 3.28 18.40
C GLN A 363 21.29 3.44 19.77
N VAL A 364 20.71 4.61 20.04
CA VAL A 364 20.08 4.92 21.34
C VAL A 364 18.56 4.86 21.20
N ASN A 365 18.00 3.84 21.86
CA ASN A 365 16.65 3.71 22.45
C ASN A 365 15.44 4.05 21.57
N HIS A 366 14.71 3.05 21.04
CA HIS A 366 13.23 3.11 20.93
C HIS A 366 12.48 1.78 20.62
N VAL A 367 13.08 0.58 20.78
CA VAL A 367 12.48 -0.71 20.31
C VAL A 367 11.94 -1.61 21.46
N LEU A 368 11.77 -1.10 22.68
CA LEU A 368 12.01 -1.95 23.85
C LEU A 368 10.80 -2.53 24.61
N TYR A 369 9.60 -2.57 24.02
CA TYR A 369 8.39 -3.01 24.76
C TYR A 369 7.46 -3.99 24.02
N THR A 370 7.66 -4.22 22.73
CA THR A 370 6.66 -4.90 21.90
C THR A 370 6.55 -6.40 22.20
N VAL A 371 7.67 -7.13 22.22
CA VAL A 371 7.70 -8.55 22.63
C VAL A 371 7.35 -8.76 24.11
N HIS A 372 7.62 -7.79 25.00
CA HIS A 372 7.16 -7.83 26.40
C HIS A 372 5.65 -7.74 26.50
N LEU A 373 5.01 -6.87 25.72
CA LEU A 373 3.55 -6.77 25.70
C LEU A 373 2.92 -8.07 25.18
N ALA A 374 3.46 -8.63 24.09
CA ALA A 374 3.04 -9.93 23.58
C ALA A 374 3.12 -11.03 24.65
N ALA A 375 4.24 -11.06 25.37
CA ALA A 375 4.47 -11.95 26.50
C ALA A 375 3.49 -11.72 27.67
N ALA A 376 3.18 -10.47 28.00
CA ALA A 376 2.23 -10.11 29.05
C ALA A 376 0.78 -10.50 28.71
N LEU A 377 0.42 -10.51 27.41
CA LEU A 377 -0.91 -10.84 26.91
C LEU A 377 -1.12 -12.35 26.66
N ASN A 378 -0.12 -13.19 26.95
CA ASN A 378 -0.09 -14.61 26.57
C ASN A 378 -0.15 -14.86 25.04
N ASN A 379 0.26 -13.88 24.22
CA ASN A 379 0.14 -13.97 22.77
C ASN A 379 1.36 -14.67 22.15
N ALA A 380 1.39 -16.00 22.20
CA ALA A 380 2.45 -16.82 21.62
C ALA A 380 2.70 -16.51 20.13
N ASN A 381 1.63 -16.27 19.37
CA ASN A 381 1.75 -15.98 17.93
C ASN A 381 2.35 -14.60 17.70
N GLY A 382 1.90 -13.60 18.46
CA GLY A 382 2.50 -12.28 18.47
C GLY A 382 4.00 -12.34 18.77
N ILE A 383 4.43 -13.11 19.78
CA ILE A 383 5.85 -13.31 20.09
C ILE A 383 6.61 -13.90 18.90
N ARG A 384 6.10 -14.96 18.26
CA ARG A 384 6.73 -15.58 17.08
C ARG A 384 6.80 -14.59 15.92
N ALA A 385 5.72 -13.88 15.65
CA ALA A 385 5.63 -12.91 14.57
C ALA A 385 6.60 -11.74 14.77
N LEU A 386 6.73 -11.22 15.99
CA LEU A 386 7.70 -10.17 16.32
C LEU A 386 9.15 -10.62 16.18
N VAL A 387 9.47 -11.82 16.68
CA VAL A 387 10.83 -12.36 16.59
C VAL A 387 11.22 -12.63 15.13
N ARG A 388 10.28 -13.13 14.32
CA ARG A 388 10.45 -13.29 12.87
C ARG A 388 10.59 -11.95 12.15
N ALA A 389 9.85 -10.94 12.61
CA ALA A 389 10.00 -9.56 12.18
C ALA A 389 11.34 -8.92 12.62
N GLY A 390 12.21 -9.64 13.33
CA GLY A 390 13.56 -9.19 13.69
C GLY A 390 13.67 -8.60 15.09
N GLU A 391 12.61 -8.63 15.91
CA GLU A 391 12.74 -8.24 17.32
C GLU A 391 13.56 -9.26 18.11
N SER A 392 14.35 -8.74 19.06
CA SER A 392 15.16 -9.59 19.93
C SER A 392 14.31 -10.32 20.95
N ILE A 393 14.40 -11.65 20.98
CA ILE A 393 13.81 -12.51 22.03
C ILE A 393 14.35 -12.18 23.43
N SER A 394 15.51 -11.52 23.50
CA SER A 394 16.16 -11.08 24.74
C SER A 394 16.14 -9.57 24.90
N ALA A 395 15.18 -8.87 24.28
CA ALA A 395 14.97 -7.45 24.50
C ALA A 395 14.85 -7.14 26.00
N ARG A 396 15.58 -6.16 26.51
CA ARG A 396 15.62 -5.85 27.95
C ARG A 396 14.85 -4.58 28.23
N HIS A 397 13.83 -4.61 29.09
CA HIS A 397 13.03 -3.44 29.42
C HIS A 397 13.88 -2.33 30.03
N GLY A 398 13.84 -1.12 29.47
CA GLY A 398 14.85 -0.09 29.76
C GLY A 398 14.92 0.39 31.21
N GLN A 399 13.86 0.22 32.01
CA GLN A 399 13.85 0.64 33.42
C GLN A 399 14.25 -0.48 34.39
N THR A 400 13.85 -1.72 34.08
CA THR A 400 13.95 -2.87 35.00
C THR A 400 14.95 -3.92 34.53
N ASP A 401 15.49 -3.77 33.32
CA ASP A 401 16.37 -4.72 32.64
C ASP A 401 15.77 -6.12 32.46
N GLU A 402 14.43 -6.21 32.50
CA GLU A 402 13.70 -7.46 32.37
C GLU A 402 13.63 -7.94 30.92
N THR A 403 13.83 -9.24 30.71
CA THR A 403 13.55 -9.88 29.42
C THR A 403 12.05 -10.18 29.25
N PRO A 404 11.55 -10.49 28.04
CA PRO A 404 10.15 -10.84 27.85
C PRO A 404 9.74 -12.07 28.67
N LEU A 405 10.71 -12.95 28.98
CA LEU A 405 10.49 -14.12 29.81
C LEU A 405 10.19 -13.77 31.27
N HIS A 406 10.79 -12.70 31.81
CA HIS A 406 10.42 -12.17 33.14
C HIS A 406 8.97 -11.70 33.14
N THR A 407 8.56 -10.98 32.08
CA THR A 407 7.19 -10.49 31.94
C THR A 407 6.19 -11.64 31.81
N ALA A 408 6.48 -12.65 30.98
CA ALA A 408 5.64 -13.83 30.85
C ALA A 408 5.47 -14.57 32.18
N ALA A 409 6.57 -14.75 32.93
CA ALA A 409 6.57 -15.39 34.25
C ALA A 409 5.72 -14.60 35.25
N ARG A 410 5.95 -13.28 35.38
CA ARG A 410 5.20 -12.38 36.28
C ARG A 410 3.69 -12.48 36.12
N PHE A 411 3.22 -12.53 34.87
CA PHE A 411 1.80 -12.56 34.58
C PHE A 411 1.24 -13.99 34.44
N LEU A 412 2.04 -15.02 34.75
CA LEU A 412 1.67 -16.44 34.66
C LEU A 412 1.20 -16.86 33.26
N ARG A 413 1.90 -16.38 32.23
CA ARG A 413 1.55 -16.57 30.81
C ARG A 413 2.23 -17.82 30.26
N LEU A 414 1.64 -18.97 30.54
CA LEU A 414 2.25 -20.27 30.26
C LEU A 414 2.63 -20.47 28.79
N ASP A 415 1.80 -20.05 27.85
CA ASP A 415 2.07 -20.25 26.42
C ASP A 415 3.17 -19.31 25.92
N SER A 416 3.23 -18.09 26.48
CA SER A 416 4.35 -17.18 26.24
C SER A 416 5.65 -17.68 26.84
N VAL A 417 5.65 -18.21 28.08
CA VAL A 417 6.84 -18.83 28.69
C VAL A 417 7.36 -19.96 27.80
N LYS A 418 6.49 -20.89 27.39
CA LYS A 418 6.88 -22.01 26.49
C LYS A 418 7.44 -21.49 25.17
N THR A 419 6.74 -20.57 24.53
CA THR A 419 7.13 -20.02 23.23
C THR A 419 8.46 -19.27 23.30
N LEU A 420 8.68 -18.46 24.34
CA LEU A 420 9.93 -17.73 24.53
C LEU A 420 11.11 -18.70 24.72
N LEU A 421 10.93 -19.76 25.51
CA LEU A 421 11.96 -20.79 25.72
C LEU A 421 12.23 -21.60 24.44
N GLU A 422 11.19 -21.95 23.67
CA GLU A 422 11.32 -22.61 22.37
C GLU A 422 12.10 -21.78 21.36
N LEU A 423 11.93 -20.45 21.40
CA LEU A 423 12.66 -19.49 20.56
C LEU A 423 14.07 -19.16 21.10
N GLY A 424 14.50 -19.84 22.17
CA GLY A 424 15.86 -19.72 22.70
C GLY A 424 16.07 -18.59 23.72
N ALA A 425 15.02 -18.08 24.35
CA ALA A 425 15.18 -17.16 25.48
C ALA A 425 15.95 -17.84 26.62
N ASP A 426 16.96 -17.15 27.15
CA ASP A 426 17.73 -17.64 28.29
C ASP A 426 16.88 -17.62 29.58
N VAL A 427 16.62 -18.81 30.10
CA VAL A 427 15.83 -19.04 31.32
C VAL A 427 16.47 -18.43 32.58
N ASN A 428 17.79 -18.19 32.56
CA ASN A 428 18.55 -17.67 33.69
C ASN A 428 18.95 -16.20 33.56
N SER A 429 18.45 -15.50 32.53
CA SER A 429 18.74 -14.07 32.38
C SER A 429 18.31 -13.30 33.62
N THR A 430 19.12 -12.37 34.08
CA THR A 430 18.83 -11.58 35.28
C THR A 430 18.28 -10.19 34.93
N ALA A 431 17.31 -9.72 35.71
CA ALA A 431 16.87 -8.32 35.74
C ALA A 431 17.86 -7.46 36.57
N LYS A 432 17.55 -6.16 36.72
CA LYS A 432 18.45 -5.16 37.33
C LYS A 432 18.77 -5.44 38.81
N ASP A 433 17.87 -6.09 39.52
CA ASP A 433 17.98 -6.55 40.91
C ASP A 433 18.64 -7.93 41.05
N GLY A 434 19.01 -8.56 39.93
CA GLY A 434 19.57 -9.91 39.90
C GLY A 434 18.51 -11.01 39.92
N GLU A 435 17.22 -10.66 39.91
CA GLU A 435 16.14 -11.64 39.87
C GLU A 435 16.07 -12.32 38.50
N THR A 436 15.82 -13.62 38.51
CA THR A 436 15.59 -14.42 37.29
C THR A 436 14.08 -14.53 36.99
N PRO A 437 13.65 -14.94 35.79
CA PRO A 437 12.23 -15.10 35.49
C PRO A 437 11.49 -15.99 36.49
N LEU A 438 12.15 -17.00 37.06
CA LEU A 438 11.57 -17.89 38.07
C LEU A 438 11.22 -17.16 39.37
N HIS A 439 11.95 -16.11 39.75
CA HIS A 439 11.63 -15.32 40.95
C HIS A 439 10.30 -14.56 40.81
N PHE A 440 9.86 -14.31 39.58
CA PHE A 440 8.60 -13.62 39.27
C PHE A 440 7.39 -14.56 39.11
N ALA A 441 7.59 -15.90 39.13
CA ALA A 441 6.56 -16.90 38.82
C ALA A 441 5.70 -17.35 40.02
#